data_AF-A0AAW7NYZ1-F1
#
_entry.id   AF-A0AAW7NYZ1-F1
#
_cell.length_a   1.000
_cell.length_b   1.000
_cell.length_c   1.000
_cell.angle_alpha   90.00
_cell.angle_beta   90.00
_cell.angle_gamma   90.00
#
_symmetry.space_group_name_H-M   'P 1'
#
loop_
_entity.id
_entity.type
_entity.pdbx_description
1 polymer ?
#
loop_
_entity_poly.entity_id
_entity_poly.type
_entity_poly.pdbx_seq_one_letter_code
_entity_poly.pdbx_strand_id
1 'polypeptide(L)' 'MMEDYEYFKKGYDRIWQNFKFSFKVYRLNVIYQRRLCVEMLEELDKLHKDYLRFYGVSTFGLYRYYSGMVEKNYEQIKG' A
#
# COMPACT_ATOMS: atom_id res chain seq x y z
N MET A 1 20.78 -7.61 8.86
CA MET A 1 19.92 -8.68 8.30
C MET A 1 18.49 -8.64 8.83
N MET A 2 18.22 -8.68 10.14
CA MET A 2 16.83 -8.56 10.66
C MET A 2 16.33 -7.10 10.73
N GLU A 3 17.25 -6.16 10.96
CA GLU A 3 16.95 -4.72 11.06
C GLU A 3 16.55 -4.09 9.71
N ASP A 4 17.14 -4.57 8.60
CA ASP A 4 16.87 -4.07 7.26
C ASP A 4 15.44 -4.38 6.82
N TYR A 5 14.97 -5.61 7.08
CA TYR A 5 13.62 -6.02 6.72
C TYR A 5 12.55 -5.23 7.47
N GLU A 6 12.75 -5.01 8.77
CA GLU A 6 11.81 -4.25 9.61
C GLU A 6 11.74 -2.78 9.18
N TYR A 7 12.87 -2.17 8.78
CA TYR A 7 12.90 -0.83 8.21
C TYR A 7 12.03 -0.73 6.95
N PHE A 8 12.23 -1.62 5.98
CA PHE A 8 11.45 -1.58 4.73
C PHE A 8 9.96 -1.83 4.99
N LYS A 9 9.64 -2.82 5.83
CA LYS A 9 8.26 -3.16 6.21
C LYS A 9 7.53 -1.98 6.86
N LYS A 10 8.20 -1.19 7.73
CA LYS A 10 7.60 0.02 8.34
C LYS A 10 7.12 1.04 7.31
N GLY A 11 7.81 1.18 6.18
CA GLY A 11 7.36 2.05 5.09
C GLY A 11 6.02 1.59 4.51
N TYR A 12 5.89 0.30 4.24
CA TYR A 12 4.63 -0.28 3.77
C TYR A 12 3.51 -0.21 4.83
N ASP A 13 3.83 -0.49 6.09
CA ASP A 13 2.89 -0.39 7.20
C ASP A 13 2.33 1.04 7.33
N ARG A 14 3.16 2.07 7.16
CA ARG A 14 2.71 3.46 7.19
C ARG A 14 1.67 3.74 6.10
N ILE A 15 1.94 3.36 4.86
CA ILE A 15 0.99 3.51 3.74
C ILE A 15 -0.32 2.78 4.08
N TRP A 16 -0.23 1.56 4.60
CA TRP A 16 -1.40 0.76 4.95
C TRP A 16 -2.25 1.37 6.07
N GLN A 17 -1.64 1.91 7.14
CA GLN A 17 -2.39 2.57 8.20
C GLN A 17 -3.09 3.83 7.69
N ASN A 18 -2.41 4.63 6.85
CA ASN A 18 -2.99 5.82 6.23
C ASN A 18 -4.17 5.47 5.33
N PHE A 19 -4.03 4.40 4.54
CA PHE A 19 -5.11 3.87 3.71
C PHE A 19 -6.31 3.48 4.57
N LYS A 20 -6.14 2.62 5.58
CA LYS A 20 -7.26 2.17 6.44
C LYS A 20 -7.98 3.33 7.10
N PHE A 21 -7.24 4.31 7.60
CA PHE A 21 -7.82 5.50 8.20
C PHE A 21 -8.68 6.26 7.17
N SER A 22 -8.09 6.61 6.03
CA SER A 22 -8.74 7.38 4.97
C SER A 22 -9.93 6.63 4.38
N PHE A 23 -9.81 5.33 4.17
CA PHE A 23 -10.87 4.47 3.64
C PHE A 23 -12.08 4.44 4.56
N LYS A 24 -11.87 4.44 5.89
CA LYS A 24 -12.94 4.54 6.89
C LYS A 24 -13.61 5.92 6.89
N VAL A 25 -12.83 7.00 6.72
CA VAL A 25 -13.35 8.37 6.63
C VAL A 25 -14.28 8.50 5.42
N TYR A 26 -13.90 7.94 4.28
CA TYR A 26 -14.69 8.03 3.04
C TYR A 26 -15.76 6.94 2.88
N ARG A 27 -16.20 6.26 3.96
CA ARG A 27 -17.15 5.13 3.88
C ARG A 27 -18.48 5.40 3.16
N LEU A 28 -18.91 6.67 3.10
CA LEU A 28 -20.14 7.09 2.41
C LEU A 28 -19.89 7.58 0.98
N ASN A 29 -18.64 7.62 0.53
CA ASN A 29 -18.25 8.14 -0.76
C ASN A 29 -17.42 7.10 -1.54
N VAL A 30 -18.13 6.20 -2.22
CA VAL A 30 -17.53 5.09 -2.96
C VAL A 30 -16.57 5.56 -4.07
N ILE A 31 -16.84 6.71 -4.69
CA ILE A 31 -15.97 7.28 -5.74
C ILE A 31 -14.60 7.62 -5.14
N TYR A 32 -14.58 8.27 -3.97
CA TYR A 32 -13.34 8.58 -3.27
C TYR A 32 -12.65 7.33 -2.73
N GLN A 33 -13.38 6.32 -2.25
CA GLN A 33 -12.76 5.05 -1.84
C GLN A 33 -12.07 4.34 -3.01
N ARG A 34 -12.69 4.32 -4.19
CA ARG A 34 -12.07 3.75 -5.40
C ARG A 34 -10.81 4.50 -5.80
N ARG A 35 -10.87 5.83 -5.82
CA ARG A 35 -9.71 6.68 -6.10
C ARG A 35 -8.57 6.44 -5.10
N LEU A 36 -8.90 6.36 -3.82
CA LEU A 36 -7.93 6.09 -2.76
C LEU A 36 -7.24 4.73 -2.95
N CYS A 37 -7.95 3.68 -3.37
CA CYS A 37 -7.31 2.40 -3.68
C CYS A 37 -6.28 2.54 -4.80
N VAL A 38 -6.60 3.24 -5.89
CA VAL A 38 -5.67 3.46 -7.01
C VAL A 38 -4.43 4.24 -6.54
N GLU A 39 -4.63 5.34 -5.82
CA GLU A 39 -3.55 6.17 -5.29
C GLU A 39 -2.61 5.37 -4.37
N MET A 40 -3.15 4.49 -3.53
CA MET A 40 -2.30 3.64 -2.66
C MET A 40 -1.55 2.57 -3.43
N LEU A 41 -2.12 1.99 -4.49
CA LEU A 41 -1.40 1.04 -5.34
C LEU A 41 -0.20 1.70 -6.03
N GLU A 42 -0.37 2.93 -6.51
CA GLU A 42 0.71 3.73 -7.07
C GLU A 42 1.79 4.07 -6.02
N GLU A 43 1.40 4.42 -4.79
CA GLU A 43 2.33 4.71 -3.71
C GLU A 43 3.15 3.47 -3.30
N LEU A 44 2.52 2.30 -3.25
CA LEU A 44 3.17 1.01 -2.96
C LEU A 44 4.16 0.59 -4.05
N ASP A 45 3.80 0.76 -5.32
CA ASP A 45 4.67 0.50 -6.46
C ASP A 45 5.87 1.47 -6.49
N LYS A 46 5.62 2.75 -6.23
CA LYS A 46 6.68 3.76 -6.09
C LYS A 46 7.63 3.40 -4.95
N LEU A 47 7.13 3.03 -3.78
CA LEU A 47 7.97 2.65 -2.63
C LEU A 47 8.86 1.44 -2.96
N HIS A 48 8.32 0.44 -3.65
CA HIS A 48 9.09 -0.72 -4.10
C HIS A 48 10.24 -0.31 -5.03
N LYS A 49 9.94 0.53 -6.03
CA LYS A 49 10.93 1.04 -6.99
C LYS A 49 11.99 1.89 -6.31
N ASP A 50 11.61 2.73 -5.36
CA ASP A 50 12.53 3.57 -4.61
C ASP A 50 13.47 2.73 -3.73
N TYR A 51 12.95 1.70 -3.05
CA TYR A 51 13.79 0.79 -2.26
C TYR A 51 14.78 0.01 -3.13
N LEU A 52 14.33 -0.47 -4.29
CA LEU A 52 15.23 -1.12 -5.24
C LEU A 52 16.30 -0.16 -5.77
N ARG A 53 15.91 1.08 -6.10
CA ARG A 53 16.82 2.09 -6.68
C ARG A 53 17.86 2.62 -5.70
N PHE A 54 17.45 2.98 -4.48
CA PHE A 54 18.31 3.67 -3.53
C PHE A 54 19.08 2.73 -2.61
N TYR A 55 18.54 1.53 -2.37
CA TYR A 55 19.13 0.57 -1.43
C TYR A 55 19.53 -0.76 -2.07
N GLY A 56 19.18 -1.00 -3.34
CA GLY A 56 19.43 -2.27 -4.02
C GLY A 56 18.59 -3.43 -3.46
N VAL A 57 17.58 -3.15 -2.64
CA VAL A 57 16.77 -4.16 -1.97
C VAL A 57 15.44 -4.36 -2.69
N SER A 58 15.21 -5.57 -3.19
CA SER A 58 13.90 -5.94 -3.72
C SER A 58 12.93 -6.24 -2.58
N THR A 59 11.91 -5.40 -2.47
CA THR A 59 10.80 -5.56 -1.52
C THR A 59 9.54 -6.14 -2.16
N PHE A 60 9.68 -6.88 -3.26
CA PHE A 60 8.55 -7.39 -4.06
C PHE A 60 7.53 -8.19 -3.23
N GLY A 61 7.99 -9.01 -2.27
CA GLY A 61 7.11 -9.76 -1.37
C GLY A 61 6.24 -8.85 -0.49
N LEU A 62 6.82 -7.77 0.04
CA LEU A 62 6.06 -6.75 0.79
C LEU A 62 5.07 -6.05 -0.14
N TYR A 63 5.53 -5.56 -1.29
CA TYR A 63 4.67 -4.94 -2.30
C TYR A 63 3.43 -5.78 -2.61
N ARG A 64 3.62 -7.06 -2.95
CA ARG A 64 2.51 -7.98 -3.27
C ARG A 64 1.55 -8.20 -2.11
N TYR A 65 2.07 -8.29 -0.88
CA TYR A 65 1.24 -8.46 0.31
C TYR A 65 0.33 -7.24 0.53
N TYR A 66 0.90 -6.03 0.54
CA TYR A 66 0.14 -4.81 0.79
C TYR A 66 -0.76 -4.41 -0.39
N SER A 67 -0.30 -4.57 -1.63
CA SER A 67 -1.12 -4.31 -2.82
C SER A 67 -2.33 -5.24 -2.85
N GLY A 68 -2.14 -6.53 -2.53
CA GLY A 68 -3.23 -7.49 -2.45
C GLY A 68 -4.27 -7.15 -1.37
N MET A 69 -3.88 -6.50 -0.27
CA MET A 69 -4.85 -6.00 0.71
C MET A 69 -5.66 -4.81 0.18
N VAL A 70 -5.02 -3.89 -0.55
CA VAL A 70 -5.72 -2.74 -1.18
C VAL A 70 -6.66 -3.22 -2.30
N GLU A 71 -6.21 -4.14 -3.15
CA GLU A 71 -7.01 -4.75 -4.22
C GLU A 71 -8.26 -5.44 -3.67
N LYS A 72 -8.14 -6.18 -2.55
CA LYS A 72 -9.31 -6.78 -1.88
C LYS A 72 -10.35 -5.74 -1.45
N ASN A 73 -9.91 -4.58 -0.94
CA ASN A 73 -10.83 -3.49 -0.58
C ASN A 73 -11.46 -2.87 -1.83
N TYR A 74 -10.70 -2.75 -2.93
CA TYR A 74 -11.20 -2.22 -4.19
C TYR A 74 -12.29 -3.12 -4.80
N GLU A 75 -12.09 -4.44 -4.80
CA GLU A 75 -13.09 -5.38 -5.30
C GLU A 75 -14.37 -5.39 -4.42
N GLN A 76 -14.22 -5.24 -3.09
CA GLN A 76 -15.36 -5.15 -2.17
C GLN A 76 -16.28 -3.94 -2.41
N ILE A 77 -15.75 -2.85 -2.95
CA ILE A 77 -16.52 -1.62 -3.27
C ILE A 77 -16.89 -1.52 -4.76
N LYS A 78 -16.46 -2.50 -5.56
CA LYS A 78 -16.83 -2.64 -6.97
C LYS A 78 -18.12 -3.45 -7.12
N GLY A 79 -18.31 -4.46 -6.26
CA GLY A 79 -19.58 -5.17 -6.07
C GLY A 79 -20.63 -4.30 -5.39
#